data_AF-A0A7C8BQ14-F1
#
_entry.id   AF-A0A7C8BQ14-F1
#
_cell.length_a   1.000
_cell.length_b   1.000
_cell.length_c   1.000
_cell.angle_alpha   90.00
_cell.angle_beta   90.00
_cell.angle_gamma   90.00
#
_symmetry.space_group_name_H-M   'P 1'
#
loop_
_entity.id
_entity.type
_entity.pdbx_description
1 polymer ?
#
loop_
_entity_poly.entity_id
_entity_poly.type
_entity_poly.pdbx_seq_one_letter_code
_entity_poly.pdbx_strand_id
1 'polypeptide(L)'
;MKRKVLLSLMFWLFIITAPAFACLIAIAQFPLEAEVPLHWGFSGQADSWGSPWSMLPASLIMCGANALMGISYRYSDKLYDMGLVHGVSRKAARPFLCGAAMVLVIVMVVILIWWVIAAKATM
;
A
#
# COMPACT_ATOMS: atom_id res chain seq x y z
N MET A 1 21.53 -13.28 14.19
CA MET A 1 20.36 -13.54 13.31
C MET A 1 20.85 -14.01 11.94
N LYS A 2 20.29 -15.07 11.34
CA LYS A 2 20.71 -15.56 10.01
C LYS A 2 20.38 -14.50 8.93
N ARG A 3 21.31 -14.22 8.01
CA ARG A 3 21.17 -13.19 6.94
C ARG A 3 19.83 -13.21 6.20
N LYS A 4 19.30 -14.39 5.88
CA LYS A 4 18.01 -14.55 5.19
C LYS A 4 16.80 -14.07 6.02
N VAL A 5 16.85 -14.26 7.34
CA VAL A 5 15.78 -13.81 8.25
C VAL A 5 15.79 -12.29 8.36
N LEU A 6 16.98 -11.69 8.49
CA LEU A 6 17.13 -10.23 8.49
C LEU A 6 16.56 -9.61 7.21
N LEU A 7 16.94 -10.13 6.04
CA LEU A 7 16.45 -9.61 4.75
C LEU A 7 14.93 -9.72 4.63
N SER A 8 14.33 -10.81 5.08
CA SER A 8 12.87 -10.97 5.07
C SER A 8 12.18 -9.98 6.01
N LEU A 9 12.74 -9.75 7.21
CA LEU A 9 12.20 -8.75 8.14
C LEU A 9 12.29 -7.33 7.57
N MET A 10 13.43 -6.97 6.99
CA MET A 10 13.61 -5.66 6.34
C MET A 10 12.63 -5.47 5.17
N PHE A 11 12.45 -6.51 4.35
CA PHE A 11 11.46 -6.49 3.26
C PHE A 11 10.05 -6.20 3.78
N TRP A 12 9.59 -6.96 4.79
CA TRP A 12 8.24 -6.78 5.31
C TRP A 12 8.07 -5.44 6.01
N LEU A 13 9.07 -4.98 6.77
CA LEU A 13 9.04 -3.65 7.38
C LEU A 13 8.93 -2.55 6.32
N PHE A 14 9.70 -2.64 5.24
CA PHE A 14 9.61 -1.72 4.12
C PHE A 14 8.23 -1.75 3.46
N ILE A 15 7.74 -2.92 3.05
CA ILE A 15 6.47 -3.06 2.33
C ILE A 15 5.26 -2.65 3.19
N ILE A 16 5.30 -2.89 4.50
CA ILE A 16 4.24 -2.46 5.42
C ILE A 16 4.23 -0.94 5.59
N THR A 17 5.40 -0.29 5.67
CA THR A 17 5.48 1.15 5.97
C THR A 17 5.48 2.03 4.73
N ALA A 18 5.85 1.50 3.57
CA ALA A 18 5.94 2.25 2.31
C ALA A 18 4.66 3.01 1.92
N PRO A 19 3.43 2.46 2.04
CA PRO A 19 2.22 3.19 1.70
C PRO A 19 2.03 4.46 2.54
N ALA A 20 2.27 4.37 3.86
CA ALA A 20 2.18 5.52 4.75
C ALA A 20 3.23 6.59 4.42
N PHE A 21 4.50 6.19 4.21
CA PHE A 21 5.55 7.14 3.83
C PHE A 21 5.28 7.80 2.47
N ALA A 22 4.86 7.03 1.47
CA ALA A 22 4.49 7.57 0.17
C ALA A 22 3.35 8.59 0.28
N CYS A 23 2.34 8.30 1.12
CA CYS A 23 1.24 9.21 1.37
C CYS A 23 1.68 10.50 2.08
N LEU A 24 2.53 10.38 3.10
CA LEU A 24 3.09 11.54 3.80
C LEU A 24 3.92 12.42 2.85
N ILE A 25 4.73 11.80 1.97
CA ILE A 25 5.49 12.53 0.94
C ILE A 25 4.55 13.22 -0.05
N ALA A 26 3.44 12.59 -0.43
CA ALA A 26 2.43 13.18 -1.31
C ALA A 26 1.71 14.37 -0.64
N ILE A 27 1.27 14.21 0.61
CA ILE A 27 0.62 15.26 1.41
C ILE A 27 1.54 16.46 1.62
N ALA A 28 2.83 16.22 1.91
CA ALA A 28 3.82 17.27 2.13
C ALA A 28 4.05 18.18 0.92
N GLN A 29 3.50 17.85 -0.25
CA GLN A 29 3.57 18.71 -1.43
C GLN A 29 2.51 19.83 -1.45
N PHE A 30 1.60 19.84 -0.48
CA PHE A 30 0.52 20.82 -0.37
C PHE A 30 0.70 21.70 0.87
N PRO A 31 0.26 22.97 0.82
CA PRO A 31 0.14 23.82 2.02
C PRO A 31 -0.74 23.16 3.10
N LEU A 32 -0.48 23.48 4.37
CA LEU A 32 -1.19 22.86 5.50
C LEU A 32 -2.72 23.10 5.47
N GLU A 33 -3.12 24.26 4.95
CA GLU A 33 -4.51 24.72 4.84
C GLU A 33 -5.11 24.47 3.45
N ALA A 34 -4.42 23.73 2.58
CA ALA A 34 -4.88 23.45 1.23
C ALA A 34 -6.16 22.61 1.23
N GLU A 35 -7.07 22.98 0.32
CA GLU A 35 -8.18 22.13 -0.08
C GLU A 35 -7.87 21.54 -1.45
N VAL A 36 -7.81 20.20 -1.52
CA VAL A 36 -7.43 19.46 -2.72
C VAL A 36 -8.56 18.54 -3.15
N PRO A 37 -8.65 18.20 -4.44
CA PRO A 37 -9.63 17.23 -4.90
C PRO A 37 -9.35 15.85 -4.30
N LEU A 38 -10.38 15.23 -3.75
CA LEU A 38 -10.36 13.89 -3.16
C LEU A 38 -11.09 12.87 -4.03
N HIS A 39 -11.94 13.33 -4.95
CA HIS A 39 -12.66 12.48 -5.89
C HIS A 39 -12.83 13.22 -7.23
N TRP A 40 -12.80 12.44 -8.31
CA TRP A 40 -13.09 12.88 -9.66
C TRP A 40 -14.25 12.06 -10.20
N GLY A 41 -15.29 12.74 -10.68
CA GLY A 41 -16.42 12.08 -11.32
C GLY A 41 -16.06 11.50 -12.69
N PHE A 42 -16.99 10.77 -13.31
CA PHE A 42 -16.79 10.14 -14.62
C PHE A 42 -16.50 11.14 -15.76
N SER A 43 -16.85 12.42 -15.59
CA SER A 43 -16.50 13.51 -16.51
C SER A 43 -15.04 13.95 -16.42
N GLY A 44 -14.28 13.43 -15.46
CA GLY A 44 -12.91 13.86 -15.16
C GLY A 44 -12.82 15.17 -14.37
N GLN A 45 -13.95 15.74 -13.94
CA GLN A 45 -13.97 16.91 -13.08
C GLN A 45 -13.97 16.50 -11.60
N ALA A 46 -13.29 17.29 -10.77
CA ALA A 46 -13.32 17.12 -9.33
C ALA A 46 -14.71 17.49 -8.79
N ASP A 47 -15.33 16.58 -8.06
CA ASP A 47 -16.67 16.72 -7.47
C ASP A 47 -16.64 16.63 -5.93
N SER A 48 -15.49 16.34 -5.33
CA SER A 48 -15.26 16.36 -3.89
C SER A 48 -13.89 16.93 -3.58
N TRP A 49 -13.86 17.83 -2.60
CA TRP A 49 -12.68 18.56 -2.14
C TRP A 49 -12.54 18.40 -0.63
N GLY A 50 -11.30 18.50 -0.14
CA GLY A 50 -11.04 18.48 1.29
C GLY A 50 -9.57 18.49 1.62
N SER A 51 -9.27 18.19 2.88
CA SER A 51 -7.90 18.18 3.37
C SER A 51 -7.08 17.04 2.73
N PRO A 52 -5.83 17.29 2.27
CA PRO A 52 -4.89 16.24 1.83
C PRO A 52 -4.74 15.09 2.83
N TRP A 53 -4.86 15.39 4.12
CA TRP A 53 -4.78 14.42 5.21
C TRP A 53 -5.85 13.33 5.15
N SER A 54 -6.95 13.56 4.43
CA SER A 54 -8.01 12.58 4.18
C SER A 54 -7.54 11.37 3.37
N MET A 55 -6.36 11.44 2.73
CA MET A 55 -5.73 10.31 2.01
C MET A 55 -5.01 9.33 2.95
N LEU A 56 -4.71 9.75 4.19
CA LEU A 56 -3.93 8.94 5.13
C LEU A 56 -4.64 7.65 5.56
N PRO A 57 -5.96 7.65 5.90
CA PRO A 57 -6.67 6.42 6.24
C PRO A 57 -6.59 5.34 5.17
N ALA A 58 -6.75 5.69 3.89
CA ALA A 58 -6.63 4.73 2.78
C ALA A 58 -5.23 4.09 2.73
N SER A 59 -4.19 4.90 2.97
CA SER A 59 -2.80 4.44 3.02
C SER A 59 -2.54 3.52 4.21
N LEU A 60 -3.13 3.79 5.37
CA LEU A 60 -3.03 2.94 6.56
C LEU A 60 -3.75 1.60 6.37
N ILE A 61 -4.89 1.58 5.66
CA ILE A 61 -5.54 0.31 5.26
C ILE A 61 -4.59 -0.53 4.41
N MET A 62 -3.86 0.10 3.47
CA MET A 62 -2.86 -0.60 2.66
C MET A 62 -1.70 -1.15 3.51
N CYS A 63 -1.22 -0.39 4.50
CA CYS A 63 -0.24 -0.88 5.48
C CYS A 63 -0.76 -2.13 6.22
N GLY A 64 -2.03 -2.10 6.66
CA GLY A 64 -2.69 -3.22 7.32
C GLY A 64 -2.81 -4.46 6.43
N ALA A 65 -3.18 -4.28 5.16
CA ALA A 65 -3.24 -5.36 4.18
C ALA A 65 -1.85 -6.01 3.96
N ASN A 66 -0.79 -5.20 3.83
CA ASN A 66 0.58 -5.69 3.74
C ASN A 66 1.04 -6.39 5.02
N ALA A 67 0.63 -5.91 6.19
CA ALA A 67 0.92 -6.55 7.47
C ALA A 67 0.26 -7.93 7.56
N LEU A 68 -1.00 -8.04 7.13
CA LEU A 68 -1.72 -9.31 7.08
C LEU A 68 -1.06 -10.31 6.11
N MET A 69 -0.56 -9.84 4.96
CA MET A 69 0.23 -10.68 4.07
C MET A 69 1.56 -11.10 4.69
N GLY A 70 2.22 -10.23 5.47
CA GLY A 70 3.43 -10.56 6.21
C GLY A 70 3.20 -11.63 7.28
N ILE A 71 2.08 -11.55 7.99
CA ILE A 71 1.64 -12.60 8.93
C ILE A 71 1.37 -13.90 8.17
N SER A 72 0.64 -13.84 7.05
CA SER A 72 0.38 -15.00 6.19
C SER A 72 1.67 -15.63 5.66
N TYR A 73 2.67 -14.82 5.34
CA TYR A 73 3.99 -15.29 4.90
C TYR A 73 4.71 -16.03 6.03
N ARG A 74 4.65 -15.50 7.25
CA ARG A 74 5.29 -16.10 8.43
C ARG A 74 4.68 -17.45 8.80
N TYR A 75 3.37 -17.60 8.61
CA TYR A 75 2.60 -18.79 8.96
C TYR A 75 2.15 -19.60 7.74
N SER A 76 2.79 -19.40 6.57
CA SER A 76 2.34 -19.99 5.30
C SER A 76 2.17 -21.50 5.38
N ASP A 77 3.13 -22.21 5.98
CA ASP A 77 3.09 -23.68 6.09
C ASP A 77 1.93 -24.16 6.97
N LYS A 78 1.65 -23.45 8.07
CA LYS A 78 0.52 -23.75 8.95
C LYS A 78 -0.81 -23.50 8.24
N LEU A 79 -0.90 -22.41 7.47
CA LEU A 79 -2.09 -22.12 6.66
C LEU A 79 -2.32 -23.20 5.59
N TYR A 80 -1.26 -23.76 5.00
CA TYR A 80 -1.37 -24.93 4.12
C TYR A 80 -1.86 -26.16 4.84
N ASP A 81 -1.29 -26.47 6.01
CA ASP A 81 -1.65 -27.68 6.77
C ASP A 81 -3.12 -27.61 7.25
N MET A 82 -3.66 -26.41 7.45
CA MET A 82 -5.09 -26.19 7.76
C MET A 82 -6.00 -26.19 6.52
N GLY A 83 -5.47 -26.37 5.31
CA GLY A 83 -6.24 -26.32 4.07
C GLY A 83 -6.80 -24.93 3.76
N LEU A 84 -6.15 -23.85 4.22
CA LEU A 84 -6.60 -22.47 3.96
C LEU A 84 -5.92 -21.83 2.74
N VAL A 85 -4.93 -22.50 2.14
CA VAL A 85 -4.22 -22.00 0.96
C VAL A 85 -4.59 -22.84 -0.26
N HIS A 86 -5.13 -22.17 -1.28
CA HIS A 86 -5.61 -22.80 -2.52
C HIS A 86 -5.01 -22.09 -3.74
N GLY A 87 -4.99 -22.76 -4.89
CA GLY A 87 -4.58 -22.16 -6.17
C GLY A 87 -3.09 -21.85 -6.32
N VAL A 88 -2.26 -22.12 -5.30
CA VAL A 88 -0.81 -21.96 -5.34
C VAL A 88 -0.13 -23.14 -4.65
N SER A 89 1.07 -23.53 -5.12
CA SER A 89 1.82 -24.63 -4.51
C SER A 89 2.51 -24.20 -3.22
N ARG A 90 2.73 -25.15 -2.30
CA ARG A 90 3.38 -24.89 -0.99
C ARG A 90 4.70 -24.11 -1.11
N LYS A 91 5.51 -24.45 -2.12
CA LYS A 91 6.78 -23.76 -2.40
C LYS A 91 6.59 -22.35 -2.95
N ALA A 92 5.50 -22.10 -3.69
CA ALA A 92 5.24 -20.84 -4.37
C ALA A 92 4.48 -19.82 -3.53
N ALA A 93 3.81 -20.20 -2.43
CA ALA A 93 3.00 -19.26 -1.65
C ALA A 93 3.79 -18.11 -1.03
N ARG A 94 4.99 -18.37 -0.51
CA ARG A 94 5.84 -17.31 0.04
C ARG A 94 6.29 -16.31 -1.03
N PRO A 95 6.86 -16.75 -2.18
CA PRO A 95 7.11 -15.86 -3.31
C PRO A 95 5.86 -15.11 -3.78
N PHE A 96 4.71 -15.77 -3.85
CA PHE A 96 3.44 -15.16 -4.26
C PHE A 96 3.03 -14.02 -3.33
N LEU A 97 3.08 -14.23 -2.01
CA LEU A 97 2.75 -13.21 -1.02
C LEU A 97 3.71 -12.01 -1.10
N CYS A 98 5.01 -12.24 -1.31
CA CYS A 98 5.96 -11.17 -1.53
C CYS A 98 5.65 -10.38 -2.82
N GLY A 99 5.32 -11.07 -3.91
CA GLY A 99 4.94 -10.44 -5.17
C GLY A 99 3.67 -9.62 -5.06
N ALA A 100 2.62 -10.18 -4.44
CA ALA A 100 1.35 -9.49 -4.23
C ALA A 100 1.51 -8.23 -3.37
N ALA A 101 2.29 -8.31 -2.28
CA ALA A 101 2.56 -7.17 -1.41
C ALA A 101 3.35 -6.06 -2.13
N MET A 102 4.30 -6.43 -2.98
CA MET A 102 5.02 -5.47 -3.83
C MET A 102 4.08 -4.78 -4.83
N VAL A 103 3.22 -5.53 -5.51
CA VAL A 103 2.25 -4.99 -6.47
C VAL A 103 1.33 -3.98 -5.78
N LEU A 104 0.84 -4.29 -4.58
CA LEU A 104 -0.02 -3.38 -3.82
C LEU A 104 0.68 -2.06 -3.47
N VAL A 105 1.96 -2.10 -3.06
CA VAL A 105 2.74 -0.89 -2.83
C VAL A 105 2.91 -0.07 -4.12
N ILE A 106 3.26 -0.72 -5.22
CA ILE A 106 3.46 -0.04 -6.52
C ILE A 106 2.17 0.65 -6.97
N VAL A 107 1.04 -0.07 -6.92
CA VAL A 107 -0.27 0.48 -7.29
C VAL A 107 -0.60 1.70 -6.43
N MET A 108 -0.40 1.61 -5.11
CA MET A 108 -0.63 2.73 -4.21
C MET A 108 0.24 3.94 -4.55
N VAL A 109 1.53 3.72 -4.82
CA VAL A 109 2.47 4.80 -5.19
C VAL A 109 2.04 5.45 -6.51
N VAL A 110 1.64 4.67 -7.52
CA VAL A 110 1.15 5.20 -8.80
C VAL A 110 -0.11 6.04 -8.60
N ILE A 111 -1.06 5.57 -7.78
CA ILE A 111 -2.28 6.32 -7.44
C ILE A 111 -1.92 7.65 -6.77
N LEU A 112 -0.99 7.65 -5.80
CA LEU A 112 -0.57 8.87 -5.11
C LEU A 112 0.14 9.85 -6.04
N ILE A 113 1.01 9.37 -6.94
CA ILE A 113 1.67 10.21 -7.93
C ILE A 113 0.63 10.85 -8.86
N TRP A 114 -0.29 10.05 -9.39
CA TRP A 114 -1.36 10.56 -10.24
C TRP A 114 -2.22 11.58 -9.50
N TRP A 115 -2.61 11.28 -8.27
CA TRP A 115 -3.40 12.18 -7.42
C TRP A 115 -2.69 13.51 -7.19
N VAL A 116 -1.40 13.50 -6.85
CA VAL A 116 -0.60 14.73 -6.66
C VAL A 116 -0.57 15.58 -7.93
N ILE A 117 -0.32 14.95 -9.08
CA ILE A 117 -0.27 15.65 -10.37
C ILE A 117 -1.63 16.27 -10.70
N ALA A 118 -2.71 15.49 -10.57
CA ALA A 118 -4.06 15.93 -10.88
C ALA A 118 -4.51 17.05 -9.94
N ALA A 119 -4.28 16.91 -8.63
CA ALA A 119 -4.64 17.91 -7.63
C ALA A 119 -3.93 19.25 -7.87
N LYS A 120 -2.63 19.22 -8.18
CA LYS A 120 -1.87 20.44 -8.51
C LYS A 120 -2.32 21.12 -9.79
N ALA A 121 -2.86 20.37 -10.75
CA ALA A 121 -3.37 20.93 -12.00
C ALA A 121 -4.75 21.60 -11.84
N THR A 122 -5.48 21.28 -10.77
CA THR A 122 -6.81 21.83 -10.49
C THR A 122 -6.82 22.97 -9.48
N MET A 123 -5.69 23.22 -8.80
CA MET A 123 -5.49 24.35 -7.89
C MET A 123 -4.97 25.57 -8.66
#